data_AF-A0A1F7U0N7-F1
#
_entry.id   AF-A0A1F7U0N7-F1
#
_cell.length_a   1.000
_cell.length_b   1.000
_cell.length_c   1.000
_cell.angle_alpha   90.00
_cell.angle_beta   90.00
_cell.angle_gamma   90.00
#
_symmetry.space_group_name_H-M   'P 1'
#
loop_
_entity.id
_entity.type
_entity.pdbx_description
1 polymer ?
#
loop_
_entity_poly.entity_id
_entity_poly.type
_entity_poly.pdbx_seq_one_letter_code
_entity_poly.pdbx_strand_id
1 'polypeptide(L)'
;MKLSIVAIGVFGGILLFGAGCSGTLERLDREIVDSKMPVLTPVENYTFGARYKRFGEFFDDRFRGYHVGDDLEVKDEKTTVAVSSIAEGRVTFADWVEGYGGVIVINHAAPCRERFPESCQRVSAVYGHLNTQTFQVHVGDDVVPGQTIGYLGVQGPQTDNERSHLHFSIYRAEDVRLAGYVASPTALVDYINPRTFFGWHGLLGGGDDDLHKLSRLTEPSGRDVFPLEMSIPGSWDVEWISSLEAWNLYDTRGAGSARERSQIFIRYFDASSFLTLQTVTIHSATDLTVGDKHYTARQYDIEKKPNVRNFVDQPSWRNERHIVTDFRGEDGFTRYFVMAANPSLDQKVYDRILSGIHIVTEDDQSEHTD
;
A
#
# COMPACT_ATOMS: atom_id res chain seq x y z
N MET A 1 57.12 7.91 -40.75
CA MET A 1 57.02 8.70 -42.00
C MET A 1 56.64 7.76 -43.13
N LYS A 2 55.34 7.61 -43.43
CA LYS A 2 54.87 6.94 -44.65
C LYS A 2 53.62 7.64 -45.18
N LEU A 3 53.75 8.06 -46.43
CA LEU A 3 52.76 8.65 -47.31
C LEU A 3 51.73 7.59 -47.76
N SER A 4 50.45 7.98 -47.68
CA SER A 4 49.39 7.97 -48.69
C SER A 4 49.35 7.00 -49.89
N ILE A 5 48.16 6.36 -49.99
CA ILE A 5 47.23 6.17 -51.13
C ILE A 5 47.59 5.15 -52.23
N VAL A 6 46.71 4.13 -52.40
CA VAL A 6 45.99 3.81 -53.67
C VAL A 6 44.63 3.18 -53.33
N ALA A 7 43.58 3.66 -54.02
CA ALA A 7 42.20 3.21 -53.98
C ALA A 7 41.92 2.10 -55.00
N ILE A 8 40.98 1.19 -54.69
CA ILE A 8 40.15 0.50 -55.68
C ILE A 8 38.72 0.48 -55.11
N GLY A 9 37.81 1.16 -55.80
CA GLY A 9 36.37 1.06 -55.57
C GLY A 9 35.76 0.00 -56.48
N VAL A 10 34.70 -0.64 -56.01
CA VAL A 10 33.65 -1.20 -56.86
C VAL A 10 32.29 -0.85 -56.25
N PHE A 11 31.49 -0.20 -57.09
CA PHE A 11 30.09 0.15 -56.92
C PHE A 11 29.19 -1.08 -56.68
N GLY A 12 28.17 -0.91 -55.85
CA GLY A 12 27.08 -1.87 -55.72
C GLY A 12 25.98 -1.32 -54.81
N GLY A 13 25.30 -0.27 -55.28
CA GLY A 13 24.12 0.26 -54.59
C GLY A 13 22.94 -0.71 -54.69
N ILE A 14 22.29 -0.95 -53.56
CA ILE A 14 20.86 -1.29 -53.51
C ILE A 14 20.22 -0.31 -52.54
N LEU A 15 19.54 0.68 -53.11
CA LEU A 15 18.50 1.47 -52.47
C LEU A 15 17.24 0.59 -52.42
N LEU A 16 16.84 0.19 -51.21
CA LEU A 16 15.49 -0.26 -50.94
C LEU A 16 14.92 0.63 -49.83
N PHE A 17 14.00 1.51 -50.25
CA PHE A 17 13.08 2.19 -49.35
C PHE A 17 12.11 1.14 -48.78
N GLY A 18 12.13 0.99 -47.46
CA GLY A 18 11.15 0.24 -46.69
C GLY A 18 11.02 0.90 -45.33
N ALA A 19 9.99 1.72 -45.18
CA ALA A 19 9.65 2.39 -43.94
C ALA A 19 9.27 1.37 -42.85
N GLY A 20 9.66 1.67 -41.61
CA GLY A 20 9.12 1.03 -40.42
C GLY A 20 9.99 -0.06 -39.81
N CYS A 21 10.91 0.33 -38.93
CA CYS A 21 11.34 -0.39 -37.72
C CYS A 21 12.54 0.34 -37.09
N SER A 22 12.38 1.62 -36.73
CA SER A 22 13.39 2.37 -35.95
C SER A 22 12.97 2.61 -34.50
N GLY A 23 11.75 2.21 -34.11
CA GLY A 23 11.21 2.48 -32.78
C GLY A 23 11.33 1.33 -31.78
N THR A 24 11.71 0.13 -32.21
CA THR A 24 11.68 -1.07 -31.35
C THR A 24 13.02 -1.30 -30.65
N LEU A 25 14.15 -1.05 -31.33
CA LEU A 25 15.49 -1.22 -30.76
C LEU A 25 15.87 -0.09 -29.79
N GLU A 26 15.53 1.18 -30.09
CA GLU A 26 15.74 2.29 -29.13
C GLU A 26 14.85 2.16 -27.87
N ARG A 27 13.70 1.48 -27.98
CA ARG A 27 12.79 1.26 -26.85
C ARG A 27 13.24 0.11 -25.96
N LEU A 28 13.83 -0.93 -26.54
CA LEU A 28 14.43 -2.05 -25.81
C LEU A 28 15.75 -1.65 -25.13
N ASP A 29 16.56 -0.80 -25.76
CA ASP A 29 17.79 -0.29 -25.13
C ASP A 29 17.51 0.72 -23.99
N ARG A 30 16.38 1.45 -24.02
CA ARG A 30 15.97 2.32 -22.90
C ARG A 30 15.47 1.57 -21.67
N GLU A 31 14.95 0.35 -21.82
CA GLU A 31 14.54 -0.48 -20.67
C GLU A 31 15.73 -1.12 -19.96
N ILE A 32 16.90 -1.23 -20.60
CA ILE A 32 18.08 -1.91 -20.07
C ILE A 32 19.07 -0.95 -19.36
N VAL A 33 18.92 0.37 -19.53
CA VAL A 33 19.80 1.37 -18.88
C VAL A 33 19.08 2.06 -17.71
N ASP A 34 18.54 1.28 -16.77
CA ASP A 34 17.98 1.86 -15.55
C ASP A 34 18.44 1.10 -14.29
N SER A 35 19.21 1.82 -13.47
CA SER A 35 19.99 1.47 -12.27
C SER A 35 21.37 0.83 -12.48
N LYS A 36 22.41 1.53 -12.00
CA LYS A 36 23.75 0.96 -11.71
C LYS A 36 23.78 0.14 -10.42
N MET A 37 22.69 0.11 -9.65
CA MET A 37 22.56 -0.60 -8.37
C MET A 37 21.19 -1.29 -8.31
N PRO A 38 21.13 -2.62 -8.47
CA PRO A 38 19.86 -3.32 -8.45
C PRO A 38 19.25 -3.27 -7.06
N VAL A 39 17.93 -3.06 -7.00
CA VAL A 39 17.12 -3.23 -5.79
C VAL A 39 16.36 -4.54 -5.91
N LEU A 40 16.29 -5.28 -4.81
CA LEU A 40 15.52 -6.52 -4.67
C LEU A 40 14.60 -6.42 -3.44
N THR A 41 13.60 -7.30 -3.37
CA THR A 41 12.74 -7.41 -2.19
C THR A 41 13.45 -8.15 -1.06
N PRO A 42 13.13 -7.86 0.21
CA PRO A 42 13.82 -8.47 1.36
C PRO A 42 13.46 -9.95 1.53
N VAL A 43 12.33 -10.38 0.96
CA VAL A 43 11.91 -11.78 0.84
C VAL A 43 11.26 -11.99 -0.53
N GLU A 44 11.22 -13.23 -1.01
CA GLU A 44 10.72 -13.59 -2.35
C GLU A 44 9.26 -13.15 -2.59
N ASN A 45 8.39 -13.37 -1.61
CA ASN A 45 6.96 -13.07 -1.72
C ASN A 45 6.56 -11.70 -1.15
N TYR A 46 7.50 -10.75 -1.03
CA TYR A 46 7.21 -9.46 -0.39
C TYR A 46 6.04 -8.72 -1.06
N THR A 47 5.95 -8.80 -2.38
CA THR A 47 4.94 -8.11 -3.19
C THR A 47 3.53 -8.65 -2.94
N PHE A 48 3.38 -9.98 -2.93
CA PHE A 48 2.09 -10.67 -2.88
C PHE A 48 1.73 -11.24 -1.50
N GLY A 49 2.68 -11.24 -0.56
CA GLY A 49 2.47 -11.81 0.77
C GLY A 49 1.41 -11.04 1.56
N ALA A 50 0.71 -11.78 2.43
CA ALA A 50 -0.27 -11.23 3.34
C ALA A 50 0.41 -10.24 4.29
N ARG A 51 -0.22 -9.10 4.54
CA ARG A 51 0.26 -8.09 5.48
C ARG A 51 -0.72 -7.98 6.61
N TYR A 52 -0.22 -7.78 7.82
CA TYR A 52 -1.06 -7.56 8.99
C TYR A 52 -1.13 -6.10 9.41
N LYS A 53 0.02 -5.41 9.40
CA LYS A 53 0.11 -3.97 9.65
C LYS A 53 0.84 -3.30 8.50
N ARG A 54 0.32 -2.18 8.02
CA ARG A 54 0.90 -1.45 6.89
C ARG A 54 1.43 -0.09 7.28
N PHE A 55 2.31 0.41 6.44
CA PHE A 55 2.89 1.74 6.62
C PHE A 55 1.80 2.80 6.75
N GLY A 56 1.86 3.58 7.82
CA GLY A 56 1.00 4.73 8.05
C GLY A 56 -0.42 4.41 8.53
N GLU A 57 -0.75 3.14 8.80
CA GLU A 57 -1.97 2.78 9.53
C GLU A 57 -1.82 3.11 11.02
N PHE A 58 -2.91 3.56 11.64
CA PHE A 58 -2.93 3.86 13.07
C PHE A 58 -3.41 2.66 13.89
N PHE A 59 -2.61 2.25 14.88
CA PHE A 59 -2.95 1.20 15.82
C PHE A 59 -3.04 1.75 17.25
N ASP A 60 -3.93 1.15 18.04
CA ASP A 60 -4.10 1.37 19.47
C ASP A 60 -4.27 0.00 20.16
N ASP A 61 -3.20 -0.79 20.13
CA ASP A 61 -3.11 -2.14 20.70
C ASP A 61 -1.99 -2.21 21.77
N ARG A 62 -1.15 -3.26 21.77
CA ARG A 62 0.10 -3.28 22.55
C ARG A 62 0.97 -2.04 22.25
N PHE A 63 0.87 -1.52 21.03
CA PHE A 63 1.53 -0.32 20.56
C PHE A 63 0.49 0.74 20.16
N ARG A 64 0.86 2.01 20.34
CA ARG A 64 0.00 3.13 19.97
C ARG A 64 0.73 4.10 19.05
N GLY A 65 0.21 4.28 17.84
CA GLY A 65 0.75 5.21 16.85
C GLY A 65 0.57 4.75 15.41
N TYR A 66 1.16 5.52 14.50
CA TYR A 66 1.24 5.20 13.09
C TYR A 66 2.41 4.26 12.83
N HIS A 67 2.15 3.12 12.22
CA HIS A 67 3.17 2.13 11.91
C HIS A 67 4.14 2.65 10.84
N VAL A 68 5.46 2.49 11.03
CA VAL A 68 6.47 3.07 10.12
C VAL A 68 7.03 2.08 9.08
N GLY A 69 6.49 0.87 9.03
CA GLY A 69 6.91 -0.18 8.11
C GLY A 69 5.74 -1.01 7.59
N ASP A 70 6.05 -2.11 6.92
CA ASP A 70 5.11 -3.17 6.61
C ASP A 70 5.44 -4.41 7.43
N ASP A 71 4.42 -5.04 8.01
CA ASP A 71 4.51 -6.33 8.67
C ASP A 71 4.00 -7.41 7.70
N LEU A 72 4.94 -8.17 7.14
CA LEU A 72 4.68 -9.21 6.16
C LEU A 72 4.60 -10.59 6.82
N GLU A 73 3.44 -11.21 6.68
CA GLU A 73 3.12 -12.50 7.30
C GLU A 73 3.69 -13.70 6.59
N VAL A 74 4.20 -14.64 7.38
CA VAL A 74 4.55 -15.98 6.91
C VAL A 74 3.47 -16.95 7.39
N LYS A 75 2.65 -17.44 6.46
CA LYS A 75 1.51 -18.33 6.78
C LYS A 75 1.94 -19.67 7.39
N ASP A 76 3.13 -20.15 7.05
CA ASP A 76 3.69 -21.40 7.58
C ASP A 76 4.94 -21.11 8.41
N GLU A 77 4.76 -21.06 9.73
CA GLU A 77 5.84 -20.82 10.69
C GLU A 77 6.93 -21.90 10.67
N LYS A 78 6.69 -23.06 10.04
CA LYS A 78 7.71 -24.11 9.89
C LYS A 78 8.63 -23.87 8.70
N THR A 79 8.24 -22.99 7.79
CA THR A 79 9.06 -22.66 6.63
C THR A 79 10.19 -21.72 7.05
N THR A 80 11.42 -22.12 6.76
CA THR A 80 12.59 -21.25 6.94
C THR A 80 12.60 -20.18 5.86
N VAL A 81 12.39 -18.92 6.23
CA VAL A 81 12.36 -17.80 5.29
C VAL A 81 13.65 -17.00 5.41
N ALA A 82 14.43 -16.99 4.34
CA ALA A 82 15.64 -16.17 4.23
C ALA A 82 15.25 -14.70 4.04
N VAL A 83 15.91 -13.81 4.79
CA VAL A 83 15.79 -12.37 4.66
C VAL A 83 17.07 -11.83 4.02
N SER A 84 16.90 -11.00 2.99
CA SER A 84 17.99 -10.53 2.14
C SER A 84 18.13 -9.01 2.16
N SER A 85 19.34 -8.52 1.96
CA SER A 85 19.61 -7.10 1.75
C SER A 85 18.90 -6.61 0.48
N ILE A 86 18.23 -5.47 0.55
CA ILE A 86 17.45 -4.94 -0.60
C ILE A 86 18.33 -4.27 -1.64
N ALA A 87 19.51 -3.82 -1.26
CA ALA A 87 20.46 -3.10 -2.11
C ALA A 87 21.88 -3.28 -1.56
N GLU A 88 22.88 -2.70 -2.22
CA GLU A 88 24.21 -2.57 -1.62
C GLU A 88 24.15 -1.63 -0.40
N GLY A 89 24.96 -1.91 0.61
CA GLY A 89 24.95 -1.12 1.82
C GLY A 89 25.94 -1.59 2.87
N ARG A 90 25.92 -0.92 4.02
CA ARG A 90 26.72 -1.28 5.20
C ARG A 90 25.81 -1.54 6.38
N VAL A 91 26.05 -2.63 7.09
CA VAL A 91 25.32 -2.98 8.31
C VAL A 91 25.72 -2.00 9.41
N THR A 92 24.74 -1.29 9.97
CA THR A 92 24.94 -0.28 11.02
C THR A 92 24.44 -0.74 12.38
N PHE A 93 23.57 -1.75 12.41
CA PHE A 93 23.07 -2.37 13.64
C PHE A 93 22.74 -3.84 13.39
N ALA A 94 23.03 -4.71 14.35
CA ALA A 94 22.67 -6.12 14.33
C ALA A 94 22.63 -6.65 15.78
N ASP A 95 21.45 -6.62 16.41
CA ASP A 95 21.27 -7.06 17.79
C ASP A 95 19.78 -7.36 18.09
N TRP A 96 19.48 -7.77 19.32
CA TRP A 96 18.14 -7.95 19.85
C TRP A 96 17.59 -6.65 20.47
N VAL A 97 16.33 -6.31 20.20
CA VAL A 97 15.66 -5.10 20.69
C VAL A 97 14.25 -5.43 21.18
N GLU A 98 13.86 -4.90 22.34
CA GLU A 98 12.51 -5.06 22.88
C GLU A 98 11.45 -4.54 21.89
N GLY A 99 10.38 -5.31 21.69
CA GLY A 99 9.34 -5.02 20.69
C GLY A 99 9.66 -5.48 19.27
N TYR A 100 10.92 -5.78 18.94
CA TYR A 100 11.30 -6.34 17.64
C TYR A 100 11.83 -7.77 17.71
N GLY A 101 12.45 -8.16 18.83
CA GLY A 101 13.34 -9.30 18.83
C GLY A 101 14.63 -9.03 18.04
N GLY A 102 15.09 -9.96 17.22
CA GLY A 102 16.28 -9.78 16.38
C GLY A 102 16.08 -8.73 15.29
N VAL A 103 16.98 -7.75 15.24
CA VAL A 103 16.96 -6.63 14.29
C VAL A 103 18.30 -6.48 13.58
N ILE A 104 18.24 -6.24 12.27
CA ILE A 104 19.36 -5.74 11.48
C ILE A 104 18.97 -4.39 10.88
N VAL A 105 19.89 -3.42 10.88
CA VAL A 105 19.75 -2.15 10.16
C VAL A 105 20.88 -2.03 9.16
N ILE A 106 20.53 -1.70 7.91
CA ILE A 106 21.49 -1.54 6.81
C ILE A 106 21.30 -0.15 6.21
N ASN A 107 22.41 0.58 6.11
CA ASN A 107 22.47 1.83 5.41
C ASN A 107 22.83 1.58 3.95
N HIS A 108 21.93 1.94 3.03
CA HIS A 108 22.08 1.72 1.61
C HIS A 108 22.59 2.96 0.88
N ALA A 109 23.46 2.73 -0.10
CA ALA A 109 23.76 3.75 -1.10
C ALA A 109 22.49 4.09 -1.90
N ALA A 110 22.42 5.32 -2.42
CA ALA A 110 21.23 5.90 -3.04
C ALA A 110 20.71 5.04 -4.21
N PRO A 111 19.69 4.17 -4.01
CA PRO A 111 19.25 3.24 -5.04
C PRO A 111 18.42 4.04 -6.04
N CYS A 112 19.09 4.57 -7.06
CA CYS A 112 18.52 5.58 -7.93
C CYS A 112 17.85 4.97 -9.16
N ARG A 113 16.64 5.44 -9.44
CA ARG A 113 15.90 5.24 -10.69
C ARG A 113 15.68 6.60 -11.32
N GLU A 114 16.19 6.83 -12.53
CA GLU A 114 16.13 8.16 -13.16
C GLU A 114 14.68 8.66 -13.32
N ARG A 115 13.76 7.73 -13.58
CA ARG A 115 12.32 8.00 -13.66
C ARG A 115 11.72 8.49 -12.34
N PHE A 116 12.34 8.18 -11.21
CA PHE A 116 11.85 8.53 -9.87
C PHE A 116 12.97 9.21 -9.06
N PRO A 117 13.24 10.50 -9.27
CA PRO A 117 14.33 11.21 -8.59
C PRO A 117 14.28 11.13 -7.06
N GLU A 118 13.09 10.94 -6.46
CA GLU A 118 12.90 10.76 -5.01
C GLU A 118 13.56 9.49 -4.45
N SER A 119 13.84 8.50 -5.31
CA SER A 119 14.61 7.28 -4.98
C SER A 119 16.11 7.53 -4.87
N CYS A 120 16.61 8.61 -5.48
CA CYS A 120 18.03 8.90 -5.64
C CYS A 120 18.64 9.57 -4.39
N GLN A 121 18.45 8.93 -3.25
CA GLN A 121 18.98 9.38 -1.96
C GLN A 121 19.30 8.20 -1.06
N ARG A 122 20.21 8.41 -0.12
CA ARG A 122 20.61 7.39 0.85
C ARG A 122 19.44 7.07 1.76
N VAL A 123 19.29 5.79 2.06
CA VAL A 123 18.20 5.27 2.91
C VAL A 123 18.77 4.24 3.86
N SER A 124 18.14 4.09 5.02
CA SER A 124 18.39 2.96 5.90
C SER A 124 17.15 2.08 5.95
N ALA A 125 17.37 0.77 6.00
CA ALA A 125 16.31 -0.23 6.10
C ALA A 125 16.43 -1.00 7.41
N VAL A 126 15.30 -1.25 8.08
CA VAL A 126 15.20 -2.08 9.29
C VAL A 126 14.58 -3.41 8.92
N TYR A 127 15.18 -4.49 9.41
CA TYR A 127 14.73 -5.87 9.25
C TYR A 127 14.48 -6.44 10.64
N GLY A 128 13.21 -6.53 11.04
CA GLY A 128 12.80 -6.99 12.38
C GLY A 128 12.35 -8.44 12.45
N HIS A 129 12.14 -8.92 13.67
CA HIS A 129 11.66 -10.28 14.00
C HIS A 129 12.51 -11.41 13.39
N LEU A 130 13.81 -11.17 13.26
CA LEU A 130 14.78 -12.15 12.80
C LEU A 130 15.21 -13.08 13.94
N ASN A 131 15.70 -14.28 13.60
CA ASN A 131 16.39 -15.12 14.56
C ASN A 131 17.84 -14.66 14.71
N THR A 132 18.22 -14.11 15.88
CA THR A 132 19.58 -13.60 16.13
C THR A 132 20.68 -14.65 15.96
N GLN A 133 20.35 -15.94 16.17
CA GLN A 133 21.32 -17.03 16.02
C GLN A 133 21.64 -17.35 14.56
N THR A 134 20.88 -16.80 13.61
CA THR A 134 21.04 -17.07 12.18
C THR A 134 21.57 -15.86 11.41
N PHE A 135 21.92 -14.76 12.10
CA PHE A 135 22.55 -13.59 11.49
C PHE A 135 23.79 -14.04 10.71
N GLN A 136 23.84 -13.64 9.44
CA GLN A 136 24.94 -13.93 8.52
C GLN A 136 25.89 -12.74 8.37
N VAL A 137 25.60 -11.63 9.04
CA VAL A 137 26.31 -10.36 8.95
C VAL A 137 26.48 -9.72 10.33
N HIS A 138 27.50 -8.88 10.45
CA HIS A 138 27.84 -8.14 11.66
C HIS A 138 27.90 -6.64 11.37
N VAL A 139 27.82 -5.81 12.42
CA VAL A 139 28.00 -4.36 12.30
C VAL A 139 29.34 -4.04 11.63
N GLY A 140 29.29 -3.19 10.60
CA GLY A 140 30.44 -2.81 9.80
C GLY A 140 30.61 -3.62 8.52
N ASP A 141 29.92 -4.75 8.34
CA ASP A 141 29.98 -5.53 7.10
C ASP A 141 29.34 -4.77 5.94
N ASP A 142 29.94 -4.88 4.75
CA ASP A 142 29.33 -4.46 3.49
C ASP A 142 28.49 -5.61 2.93
N VAL A 143 27.31 -5.29 2.40
CA VAL A 143 26.38 -6.24 1.80
C VAL A 143 26.06 -5.87 0.37
N VAL A 144 25.70 -6.88 -0.43
CA VAL A 144 25.23 -6.72 -1.82
C VAL A 144 23.73 -7.03 -1.94
N PRO A 145 23.04 -6.53 -2.99
CA PRO A 145 21.63 -6.84 -3.21
C PRO A 145 21.39 -8.36 -3.25
N GLY A 146 20.38 -8.84 -2.51
CA GLY A 146 20.00 -10.25 -2.46
C GLY A 146 20.89 -11.13 -1.58
N GLN A 147 21.93 -10.57 -0.94
CA GLN A 147 22.68 -11.30 0.06
C GLN A 147 21.79 -11.60 1.27
N THR A 148 21.68 -12.89 1.63
CA THR A 148 21.01 -13.30 2.87
C THR A 148 21.73 -12.70 4.07
N ILE A 149 20.99 -11.96 4.90
CA ILE A 149 21.49 -11.34 6.13
C ILE A 149 21.09 -12.11 7.38
N GLY A 150 20.05 -12.95 7.28
CA GLY A 150 19.54 -13.78 8.35
C GLY A 150 18.27 -14.50 7.93
N TYR A 151 17.60 -15.11 8.90
CA TYR A 151 16.33 -15.81 8.69
C TYR A 151 15.28 -15.31 9.67
N LEU A 152 14.01 -15.35 9.26
CA LEU A 152 12.90 -15.00 10.15
C LEU A 152 12.89 -15.90 11.38
N GLY A 153 12.56 -15.29 12.53
CA GLY A 153 12.32 -16.02 13.76
C GLY A 153 10.96 -16.67 13.77
N VAL A 154 10.87 -17.83 14.42
CA VAL A 154 9.58 -18.37 14.87
C VAL A 154 9.19 -17.71 16.19
N GLN A 155 7.91 -17.77 16.53
CA GLN A 155 7.42 -17.18 17.78
C GLN A 155 8.23 -17.66 18.99
N GLY A 156 8.83 -16.73 19.72
CA GLY A 156 9.56 -17.02 20.94
C GLY A 156 10.50 -15.88 21.37
N PRO A 157 11.46 -16.13 22.27
CA PRO A 157 12.30 -15.08 22.82
C PRO A 157 13.07 -14.27 21.76
N GLN A 158 13.44 -14.91 20.64
CA GLN A 158 14.18 -14.25 19.56
C GLN A 158 13.34 -13.22 18.78
N THR A 159 12.02 -13.33 18.83
CA THR A 159 11.08 -12.41 18.18
C THR A 159 10.34 -11.53 19.20
N ASP A 160 10.79 -11.50 20.47
CA ASP A 160 10.04 -10.92 21.59
C ASP A 160 8.62 -11.50 21.76
N ASN A 161 8.51 -12.80 21.48
CA ASN A 161 7.27 -13.60 21.47
C ASN A 161 6.22 -13.13 20.43
N GLU A 162 6.62 -12.27 19.48
CA GLU A 162 5.81 -11.96 18.31
C GLU A 162 5.78 -13.16 17.35
N ARG A 163 4.64 -13.33 16.70
CA ARG A 163 4.41 -14.35 15.65
C ARG A 163 5.37 -14.20 14.47
N SER A 164 5.52 -15.23 13.65
CA SER A 164 6.48 -15.21 12.54
C SER A 164 6.05 -14.25 11.42
N HIS A 165 6.72 -13.10 11.33
CA HIS A 165 6.52 -12.11 10.29
C HIS A 165 7.80 -11.28 10.09
N LEU A 166 7.93 -10.60 8.95
CA LEU A 166 8.98 -9.60 8.74
C LEU A 166 8.42 -8.21 9.00
N HIS A 167 8.94 -7.51 10.00
CA HIS A 167 8.79 -6.05 10.06
C HIS A 167 9.85 -5.42 9.16
N PHE A 168 9.43 -4.63 8.19
CA PHE A 168 10.33 -3.95 7.26
C PHE A 168 9.98 -2.47 7.13
N SER A 169 10.92 -1.60 7.49
CA SER A 169 10.79 -0.14 7.37
C SER A 169 11.98 0.49 6.65
N ILE A 170 11.74 1.64 6.02
CA ILE A 170 12.76 2.42 5.30
C ILE A 170 12.66 3.87 5.77
N TYR A 171 13.80 4.54 5.98
CA TYR A 171 13.83 5.96 6.34
C TYR A 171 15.00 6.73 5.73
N ARG A 172 14.86 8.06 5.69
CA ARG A 172 15.78 9.00 5.03
C ARG A 172 16.87 9.49 5.97
N ALA A 173 17.64 8.58 6.56
CA ALA A 173 18.72 8.96 7.46
C ALA A 173 19.80 7.87 7.58
N GLU A 174 20.95 8.25 8.16
CA GLU A 174 22.06 7.32 8.41
C GLU A 174 22.16 6.83 9.86
N ASP A 175 21.53 7.56 10.78
CA ASP A 175 21.43 7.16 12.18
C ASP A 175 20.54 5.93 12.34
N VAL A 176 20.85 5.09 13.32
CA VAL A 176 20.02 3.92 13.63
C VAL A 176 18.69 4.40 14.25
N ARG A 177 17.60 4.17 13.53
CA ARG A 177 16.22 4.39 14.01
C ARG A 177 15.51 3.06 14.20
N LEU A 178 15.01 2.84 15.42
CA LEU A 178 14.32 1.62 15.83
C LEU A 178 12.88 1.90 16.28
N ALA A 179 12.34 3.10 16.06
CA ALA A 179 10.93 3.35 16.35
C ALA A 179 10.06 2.58 15.35
N GLY A 180 9.23 1.63 15.82
CA GLY A 180 8.25 0.90 14.99
C GLY A 180 6.94 1.67 14.76
N TYR A 181 6.70 2.69 15.59
CA TYR A 181 5.52 3.54 15.55
C TYR A 181 5.90 5.00 15.82
N VAL A 182 5.14 5.93 15.23
CA VAL A 182 5.24 7.37 15.50
C VAL A 182 3.90 7.95 15.93
N ALA A 183 3.92 8.97 16.77
CA ALA A 183 2.69 9.50 17.38
C ALA A 183 1.82 10.34 16.42
N SER A 184 2.37 10.84 15.31
CA SER A 184 1.64 11.72 14.39
C SER A 184 1.98 11.45 12.92
N PRO A 185 1.06 11.76 11.98
CA PRO A 185 1.32 11.61 10.55
C PRO A 185 2.51 12.45 10.07
N THR A 186 2.73 13.62 10.67
CA THR A 186 3.86 14.50 10.32
C THR A 186 5.22 13.85 10.59
N ALA A 187 5.31 12.89 11.51
CA ALA A 187 6.56 12.17 11.76
C ALA A 187 6.82 11.07 10.71
N LEU A 188 5.82 10.66 9.93
CA LEU A 188 5.98 9.69 8.84
C LEU A 188 6.77 10.26 7.66
N VAL A 189 6.95 11.58 7.56
CA VAL A 189 7.69 12.22 6.44
C VAL A 189 9.17 11.80 6.39
N ASP A 190 9.71 11.40 7.54
CA ASP A 190 11.07 10.90 7.67
C ASP A 190 11.22 9.45 7.18
N TYR A 191 10.10 8.75 7.05
CA TYR A 191 10.04 7.37 6.60
C TYR A 191 9.58 7.30 5.15
N ILE A 192 9.94 6.20 4.50
CA ILE A 192 9.51 5.88 3.15
C ILE A 192 8.59 4.68 3.24
N ASN A 193 7.37 4.86 2.75
CA ASN A 193 6.45 3.75 2.54
C ASN A 193 7.13 2.66 1.68
N PRO A 194 7.35 1.44 2.20
CA PRO A 194 8.05 0.37 1.48
C PRO A 194 7.43 0.04 0.13
N ARG A 195 6.10 0.08 0.01
CA ARG A 195 5.42 -0.12 -1.28
C ARG A 195 5.78 0.96 -2.29
N THR A 196 5.84 2.21 -1.84
CA THR A 196 6.25 3.31 -2.72
C THR A 196 7.69 3.12 -3.19
N PHE A 197 8.58 2.75 -2.26
CA PHE A 197 9.97 2.46 -2.57
C PHE A 197 10.11 1.36 -3.63
N PHE A 198 9.52 0.18 -3.40
CA PHE A 198 9.58 -0.91 -4.39
C PHE A 198 8.86 -0.57 -5.70
N GLY A 199 7.83 0.28 -5.65
CA GLY A 199 7.16 0.82 -6.84
C GLY A 199 8.09 1.67 -7.71
N TRP A 200 8.89 2.56 -7.11
CA TRP A 200 9.92 3.32 -7.84
C TRP A 200 10.92 2.40 -8.55
N HIS A 201 11.19 1.23 -7.98
CA HIS A 201 12.13 0.24 -8.53
C HIS A 201 11.51 -0.75 -9.51
N GLY A 202 10.21 -0.61 -9.83
CA GLY A 202 9.51 -1.50 -10.76
C GLY A 202 9.26 -2.90 -10.19
N LEU A 203 9.28 -3.05 -8.87
CA LEU A 203 9.15 -4.34 -8.18
C LEU A 203 7.74 -4.64 -7.70
N LEU A 204 6.78 -3.70 -7.81
CA LEU A 204 5.37 -3.98 -7.51
C LEU A 204 4.58 -4.30 -8.78
N GLY A 205 3.83 -5.41 -8.75
CA GLY A 205 2.73 -5.70 -9.68
C GLY A 205 1.40 -5.15 -9.18
N GLY A 206 0.35 -5.24 -10.00
CA GLY A 206 -0.97 -4.69 -9.68
C GLY A 206 -1.12 -3.27 -10.25
N GLY A 207 -1.57 -3.18 -11.50
CA GLY A 207 -1.97 -1.90 -12.07
C GLY A 207 -3.25 -1.39 -11.39
N ASP A 208 -3.55 -0.09 -11.53
CA ASP A 208 -4.83 0.45 -11.04
C ASP A 208 -6.05 -0.20 -11.75
N ASP A 209 -5.81 -0.90 -12.85
CA ASP A 209 -6.81 -1.67 -13.60
C ASP A 209 -7.06 -3.09 -13.05
N ASP A 210 -6.15 -3.64 -12.24
CA ASP A 210 -6.33 -4.94 -11.61
C ASP A 210 -7.32 -4.78 -10.44
N LEU A 211 -8.45 -5.47 -10.47
CA LEU A 211 -9.40 -5.47 -9.35
C LEU A 211 -9.17 -6.71 -8.48
N HIS A 212 -9.21 -6.54 -7.16
CA HIS A 212 -9.30 -7.67 -6.23
C HIS A 212 -10.60 -7.59 -5.43
N LYS A 213 -11.22 -8.76 -5.22
CA LYS A 213 -12.46 -8.88 -4.47
C LYS A 213 -12.16 -8.84 -2.98
N LEU A 214 -12.75 -7.88 -2.27
CA LEU A 214 -12.91 -7.91 -0.83
C LEU A 214 -14.11 -8.81 -0.52
N SER A 215 -13.82 -10.00 0.01
CA SER A 215 -14.82 -11.04 0.25
C SER A 215 -15.75 -10.74 1.42
N ARG A 216 -15.37 -9.87 2.36
CA ARG A 216 -16.24 -9.30 3.40
C ARG A 216 -15.48 -8.25 4.18
N LEU A 217 -16.05 -7.05 4.32
CA LEU A 217 -15.52 -6.02 5.21
C LEU A 217 -15.89 -6.29 6.68
N THR A 218 -15.34 -7.35 7.29
CA THR A 218 -15.63 -7.65 8.70
C THR A 218 -14.75 -6.83 9.64
N GLU A 219 -15.34 -6.15 10.62
CA GLU A 219 -14.53 -5.44 11.62
C GLU A 219 -13.63 -6.41 12.42
N PRO A 220 -12.51 -5.95 13.00
CA PRO A 220 -11.52 -6.84 13.61
C PRO A 220 -12.05 -7.75 14.72
N SER A 221 -13.13 -7.39 15.42
CA SER A 221 -13.72 -8.24 16.47
C SER A 221 -14.67 -9.32 15.93
N GLY A 222 -14.89 -9.37 14.61
CA GLY A 222 -15.74 -10.36 13.95
C GLY A 222 -17.22 -10.00 13.92
N ARG A 223 -17.63 -8.82 14.42
CA ARG A 223 -19.02 -8.36 14.27
C ARG A 223 -19.30 -8.03 12.81
N ASP A 224 -20.44 -8.47 12.34
CA ASP A 224 -20.88 -8.24 10.97
C ASP A 224 -21.64 -6.92 10.84
N VAL A 225 -20.96 -5.81 11.10
CA VAL A 225 -21.56 -4.48 10.96
C VAL A 225 -21.49 -3.93 9.53
N PHE A 226 -20.57 -4.48 8.72
CA PHE A 226 -20.39 -4.21 7.30
C PHE A 226 -20.39 -5.53 6.50
N PRO A 227 -21.55 -6.14 6.26
CA PRO A 227 -21.68 -7.29 5.36
C PRO A 227 -21.52 -6.88 3.90
N LEU A 228 -20.48 -6.12 3.56
CA LEU A 228 -20.24 -5.62 2.22
C LEU A 228 -19.16 -6.45 1.54
N GLU A 229 -19.50 -6.94 0.37
CA GLU A 229 -18.59 -7.44 -0.65
C GLU A 229 -18.44 -6.40 -1.75
N MET A 230 -17.20 -6.17 -2.22
CA MET A 230 -16.94 -5.29 -3.35
C MET A 230 -15.57 -5.60 -3.97
N SER A 231 -15.34 -5.12 -5.18
CA SER A 231 -14.02 -5.14 -5.80
C SER A 231 -13.37 -3.76 -5.74
N ILE A 232 -12.11 -3.71 -5.32
CA ILE A 232 -11.32 -2.47 -5.27
C ILE A 232 -10.05 -2.61 -6.13
N PRO A 233 -9.43 -1.50 -6.56
CA PRO A 233 -8.14 -1.54 -7.23
C PRO A 233 -7.09 -2.35 -6.45
N GLY A 234 -6.25 -3.10 -7.15
CA GLY A 234 -5.21 -3.98 -6.60
C GLY A 234 -4.12 -3.22 -5.85
N SER A 235 -3.97 -1.93 -6.17
CA SER A 235 -3.09 -1.00 -5.48
C SER A 235 -3.66 -0.51 -4.15
N TRP A 236 -4.93 -0.79 -3.81
CA TRP A 236 -5.59 -0.32 -2.60
C TRP A 236 -5.60 -1.37 -1.48
N ASP A 237 -5.81 -0.91 -0.24
CA ASP A 237 -6.18 -1.75 0.89
C ASP A 237 -7.17 -1.00 1.83
N VAL A 238 -7.53 -1.62 2.94
CA VAL A 238 -8.53 -1.17 3.90
C VAL A 238 -7.94 -1.01 5.30
N GLU A 239 -8.30 0.07 5.99
CA GLU A 239 -7.97 0.35 7.37
C GLU A 239 -9.27 0.46 8.19
N TRP A 240 -9.34 -0.24 9.32
CA TRP A 240 -10.42 -0.08 10.28
C TRP A 240 -10.17 1.10 11.22
N ILE A 241 -11.12 2.03 11.31
CA ILE A 241 -11.06 3.16 12.24
C ILE A 241 -12.00 2.88 13.40
N SER A 242 -11.44 2.33 14.49
CA SER A 242 -12.20 1.91 15.67
C SER A 242 -12.99 3.03 16.34
N SER A 243 -12.43 4.26 16.41
CA SER A 243 -13.12 5.40 17.03
C SER A 243 -14.38 5.85 16.30
N LEU A 244 -14.56 5.43 15.04
CA LEU A 244 -15.68 5.82 14.18
C LEU A 244 -16.54 4.65 13.72
N GLU A 245 -16.11 3.42 14.02
CA GLU A 245 -16.63 2.19 13.42
C GLU A 245 -16.76 2.31 11.89
N ALA A 246 -15.63 2.57 11.24
CA ALA A 246 -15.59 2.96 9.84
C ALA A 246 -14.45 2.27 9.07
N TRP A 247 -14.65 2.10 7.77
CA TRP A 247 -13.62 1.63 6.87
C TRP A 247 -13.02 2.77 6.06
N ASN A 248 -11.70 2.78 5.96
CA ASN A 248 -10.95 3.65 5.08
C ASN A 248 -10.31 2.80 3.98
N LEU A 249 -10.72 3.00 2.72
CA LEU A 249 -10.09 2.39 1.54
C LEU A 249 -9.06 3.37 1.01
N TYR A 250 -7.81 2.94 0.82
CA TYR A 250 -6.69 3.83 0.52
C TYR A 250 -5.69 3.22 -0.45
N ASP A 251 -4.97 4.06 -1.22
CA ASP A 251 -3.86 3.58 -2.06
C ASP A 251 -2.67 3.18 -1.18
N THR A 252 -2.15 1.98 -1.38
CA THR A 252 -1.03 1.44 -0.60
C THR A 252 0.30 2.12 -0.93
N ARG A 253 0.37 2.94 -1.98
CA ARG A 253 1.52 3.75 -2.40
C ARG A 253 1.27 5.23 -2.14
N GLY A 254 2.34 5.98 -1.96
CA GLY A 254 2.35 7.38 -1.58
C GLY A 254 2.89 7.59 -0.17
N ALA A 255 3.10 8.86 0.18
CA ALA A 255 3.57 9.29 1.49
C ALA A 255 2.42 9.36 2.52
N GLY A 256 2.77 9.68 3.77
CA GLY A 256 1.82 9.97 4.84
C GLY A 256 1.17 8.74 5.48
N SER A 257 0.07 8.97 6.18
CA SER A 257 -0.77 7.94 6.80
C SER A 257 -1.71 7.27 5.78
N ALA A 258 -2.31 6.14 6.16
CA ALA A 258 -3.37 5.50 5.38
C ALA A 258 -4.56 6.45 5.15
N ARG A 259 -4.86 7.31 6.13
CA ARG A 259 -5.93 8.32 6.04
C ARG A 259 -5.60 9.47 5.08
N GLU A 260 -4.34 9.85 4.95
CA GLU A 260 -3.90 10.85 3.96
C GLU A 260 -3.91 10.30 2.53
N ARG A 261 -3.75 8.97 2.38
CA ARG A 261 -3.87 8.26 1.10
C ARG A 261 -5.28 7.75 0.80
N SER A 262 -6.25 8.10 1.63
CA SER A 262 -7.63 7.65 1.54
C SER A 262 -8.28 8.02 0.21
N GLN A 263 -9.01 7.06 -0.36
CA GLN A 263 -9.74 7.18 -1.62
C GLN A 263 -11.25 7.10 -1.39
N ILE A 264 -11.69 6.18 -0.53
CA ILE A 264 -13.09 6.03 -0.14
C ILE A 264 -13.17 5.86 1.38
N PHE A 265 -14.17 6.49 1.99
CA PHE A 265 -14.44 6.35 3.42
C PHE A 265 -15.87 5.87 3.64
N ILE A 266 -16.03 4.77 4.36
CA ILE A 266 -17.30 4.05 4.53
C ILE A 266 -17.74 4.07 5.99
N ARG A 267 -18.99 4.46 6.23
CA ARG A 267 -19.67 4.38 7.52
C ARG A 267 -21.03 3.72 7.37
N TYR A 268 -21.72 3.51 8.48
CA TYR A 268 -23.11 3.10 8.48
C TYR A 268 -23.94 3.90 9.49
N PHE A 269 -25.26 3.82 9.35
CA PHE A 269 -26.25 4.21 10.36
C PHE A 269 -27.54 3.42 10.15
N ASP A 270 -28.38 3.30 11.18
CA ASP A 270 -29.67 2.63 11.07
C ASP A 270 -30.81 3.67 11.10
N ALA A 271 -31.73 3.60 10.14
CA ALA A 271 -32.82 4.57 9.99
C ALA A 271 -34.01 4.00 9.18
N SER A 272 -35.15 4.68 9.20
CA SER A 272 -36.29 4.35 8.32
C SER A 272 -36.28 5.10 6.98
N SER A 273 -35.39 6.09 6.83
CA SER A 273 -35.28 6.93 5.64
C SER A 273 -33.88 7.54 5.54
N PHE A 274 -33.54 8.05 4.34
CA PHE A 274 -32.31 8.80 4.14
C PHE A 274 -32.22 9.99 5.10
N LEU A 275 -31.07 10.12 5.76
CA LEU A 275 -30.78 11.21 6.68
C LEU A 275 -29.86 12.24 6.02
N THR A 276 -30.06 13.51 6.36
CA THR A 276 -29.16 14.60 5.98
C THR A 276 -28.53 15.18 7.22
N LEU A 277 -27.19 15.32 7.24
CA LEU A 277 -26.49 15.93 8.36
C LEU A 277 -26.66 17.45 8.35
N GLN A 278 -27.03 18.04 9.49
CA GLN A 278 -27.13 19.50 9.64
C GLN A 278 -25.77 20.20 9.61
N THR A 279 -24.68 19.44 9.66
CA THR A 279 -23.29 19.92 9.65
C THR A 279 -22.73 20.18 8.25
N VAL A 280 -23.46 19.82 7.20
CA VAL A 280 -23.03 19.99 5.80
C VAL A 280 -24.01 20.85 5.02
N THR A 281 -23.50 21.51 3.98
CA THR A 281 -24.29 22.10 2.91
C THR A 281 -24.46 21.03 1.83
N ILE A 282 -25.70 20.86 1.33
CA ILE A 282 -26.00 19.95 0.23
C ILE A 282 -26.16 20.81 -1.03
N HIS A 283 -25.27 20.63 -2.00
CA HIS A 283 -25.28 21.34 -3.28
C HIS A 283 -26.20 20.67 -4.30
N SER A 284 -26.26 19.33 -4.27
CA SER A 284 -27.20 18.54 -5.06
C SER A 284 -27.50 17.21 -4.36
N ALA A 285 -28.65 16.62 -4.72
CA ALA A 285 -29.05 15.29 -4.29
C ALA A 285 -29.75 14.58 -5.45
N THR A 286 -29.33 13.36 -5.76
CA THR A 286 -29.86 12.55 -6.87
C THR A 286 -30.17 11.16 -6.37
N ASP A 287 -31.38 10.68 -6.65
CA ASP A 287 -31.77 9.29 -6.39
C ASP A 287 -31.23 8.38 -7.49
N LEU A 288 -30.70 7.23 -7.10
CA LEU A 288 -30.10 6.25 -8.00
C LEU A 288 -30.22 4.83 -7.42
N THR A 289 -29.75 3.84 -8.17
CA THR A 289 -29.54 2.48 -7.68
C THR A 289 -28.07 2.10 -7.77
N VAL A 290 -27.60 1.30 -6.82
CA VAL A 290 -26.20 0.82 -6.75
C VAL A 290 -26.16 -0.68 -6.48
N GLY A 291 -24.98 -1.27 -6.64
CA GLY A 291 -24.74 -2.68 -6.39
C GLY A 291 -25.45 -3.63 -7.35
N ASP A 292 -25.19 -4.92 -7.16
CA ASP A 292 -25.66 -6.01 -8.01
C ASP A 292 -27.17 -6.30 -7.85
N LYS A 293 -27.71 -6.10 -6.64
CA LYS A 293 -29.13 -6.25 -6.31
C LYS A 293 -29.93 -4.92 -6.45
N HIS A 294 -29.37 -3.90 -7.10
CA HIS A 294 -30.00 -2.60 -7.36
C HIS A 294 -30.55 -1.89 -6.11
N TYR A 295 -29.72 -1.79 -5.06
CA TYR A 295 -30.07 -1.14 -3.80
C TYR A 295 -30.52 0.30 -4.02
N THR A 296 -31.58 0.70 -3.31
CA THR A 296 -32.06 2.09 -3.33
C THR A 296 -31.00 2.99 -2.71
N ALA A 297 -30.58 4.01 -3.45
CA ALA A 297 -29.50 4.90 -3.06
C ALA A 297 -29.83 6.36 -3.32
N ARG A 298 -29.10 7.24 -2.63
CA ARG A 298 -29.09 8.68 -2.86
C ARG A 298 -27.66 9.18 -2.82
N GLN A 299 -27.26 9.86 -3.88
CA GLN A 299 -25.97 10.51 -3.99
C GLN A 299 -26.12 12.00 -3.70
N TYR A 300 -25.18 12.53 -2.93
CA TYR A 300 -25.11 13.92 -2.54
C TYR A 300 -23.77 14.53 -2.93
N ASP A 301 -23.81 15.76 -3.41
CA ASP A 301 -22.65 16.65 -3.45
C ASP A 301 -22.71 17.53 -2.21
N ILE A 302 -21.80 17.30 -1.26
CA ILE A 302 -21.84 17.93 0.06
C ILE A 302 -20.53 18.64 0.39
N GLU A 303 -20.63 19.63 1.27
CA GLU A 303 -19.49 20.37 1.78
C GLU A 303 -19.69 20.66 3.28
N LYS A 304 -18.65 20.47 4.09
CA LYS A 304 -18.72 20.79 5.52
C LYS A 304 -18.97 22.28 5.71
N LYS A 305 -19.93 22.65 6.56
CA LYS A 305 -20.17 24.07 6.89
C LYS A 305 -18.93 24.69 7.56
N PRO A 306 -18.61 25.96 7.27
CA PRO A 306 -17.38 26.60 7.75
C PRO A 306 -17.29 26.70 9.28
N ASN A 307 -18.43 26.86 9.96
CA ASN A 307 -18.49 26.99 11.42
C ASN A 307 -18.57 25.64 12.17
N VAL A 308 -18.52 24.52 11.45
CA VAL A 308 -18.52 23.18 12.04
C VAL A 308 -17.08 22.71 12.21
N ARG A 309 -16.75 22.18 13.40
CA ARG A 309 -15.45 21.58 13.66
C ARG A 309 -15.14 20.49 12.64
N ASN A 310 -13.86 20.34 12.31
CA ASN A 310 -13.45 19.28 11.40
C ASN A 310 -13.86 17.90 11.94
N PHE A 311 -14.22 17.01 11.03
CA PHE A 311 -14.49 15.63 11.34
C PHE A 311 -13.18 14.97 11.77
N VAL A 312 -13.04 14.75 13.07
CA VAL A 312 -11.87 14.11 13.67
C VAL A 312 -11.83 12.64 13.28
N ASP A 313 -10.62 12.08 13.19
CA ASP A 313 -10.33 10.69 12.81
C ASP A 313 -10.79 10.25 11.42
N GLN A 314 -11.24 11.19 10.58
CA GLN A 314 -11.58 10.95 9.18
C GLN A 314 -10.48 11.46 8.26
N PRO A 315 -10.41 10.98 7.01
CA PRO A 315 -9.59 11.60 5.98
C PRO A 315 -9.85 13.10 5.89
N SER A 316 -8.79 13.91 5.76
CA SER A 316 -8.90 15.37 5.80
C SER A 316 -9.86 15.93 4.76
N TRP A 317 -9.88 15.33 3.56
CA TRP A 317 -10.76 15.69 2.44
C TRP A 317 -12.26 15.55 2.76
N ARG A 318 -12.66 14.81 3.80
CA ARG A 318 -14.05 14.78 4.30
C ARG A 318 -14.54 16.15 4.80
N ASN A 319 -13.63 17.09 5.02
CA ASN A 319 -13.93 18.46 5.42
C ASN A 319 -14.09 19.42 4.22
N GLU A 320 -13.84 18.93 3.01
CA GLU A 320 -13.94 19.67 1.74
C GLU A 320 -15.25 19.30 1.01
N ARG A 321 -15.49 19.88 -0.16
CA ARG A 321 -16.62 19.50 -1.01
C ARG A 321 -16.34 18.15 -1.67
N HIS A 322 -17.22 17.17 -1.49
CA HIS A 322 -17.04 15.81 -2.00
C HIS A 322 -18.38 15.11 -2.25
N ILE A 323 -18.33 13.99 -2.95
CA ILE A 323 -19.50 13.15 -3.22
C ILE A 323 -19.66 12.10 -2.11
N VAL A 324 -20.90 11.88 -1.69
CA VAL A 324 -21.31 10.81 -0.77
C VAL A 324 -22.49 10.07 -1.35
N THR A 325 -22.43 8.75 -1.38
CA THR A 325 -23.55 7.89 -1.77
C THR A 325 -24.01 7.09 -0.56
N ASP A 326 -25.26 7.32 -0.18
CA ASP A 326 -25.96 6.54 0.83
C ASP A 326 -26.79 5.47 0.12
N PHE A 327 -26.77 4.23 0.60
CA PHE A 327 -27.65 3.17 0.10
C PHE A 327 -28.14 2.27 1.24
N ARG A 328 -29.36 1.75 1.10
CA ARG A 328 -30.04 0.97 2.15
C ARG A 328 -30.06 -0.52 1.82
N GLY A 329 -29.98 -1.36 2.86
CA GLY A 329 -30.07 -2.82 2.69
C GLY A 329 -31.44 -3.28 2.20
N GLU A 330 -32.50 -2.76 2.79
CA GLU A 330 -33.89 -3.12 2.47
C GLU A 330 -34.85 -1.95 2.71
N ASP A 331 -36.13 -2.15 2.44
CA ASP A 331 -37.16 -1.14 2.70
C ASP A 331 -37.53 -1.10 4.19
N GLY A 332 -37.85 0.10 4.69
CA GLY A 332 -38.24 0.30 6.10
C GLY A 332 -37.06 0.69 6.99
N PHE A 333 -37.12 0.28 8.27
CA PHE A 333 -36.03 0.52 9.21
C PHE A 333 -34.90 -0.47 8.94
N THR A 334 -33.78 0.02 8.41
CA THR A 334 -32.66 -0.81 8.01
C THR A 334 -31.34 -0.07 8.18
N ARG A 335 -30.25 -0.78 7.93
CA ARG A 335 -28.92 -0.20 7.81
C ARG A 335 -28.75 0.54 6.48
N TYR A 336 -28.20 1.74 6.59
CA TYR A 336 -27.70 2.54 5.49
C TYR A 336 -26.17 2.51 5.53
N PHE A 337 -25.55 2.35 4.37
CA PHE A 337 -24.13 2.46 4.18
C PHE A 337 -23.82 3.79 3.50
N VAL A 338 -22.84 4.50 4.04
CA VAL A 338 -22.42 5.84 3.62
C VAL A 338 -21.04 5.72 3.00
N MET A 339 -20.94 5.82 1.67
CA MET A 339 -19.67 5.78 0.96
C MET A 339 -19.31 7.16 0.45
N ALA A 340 -18.29 7.79 1.02
CA ALA A 340 -17.75 9.05 0.53
C ALA A 340 -16.53 8.82 -0.35
N ALA A 341 -16.44 9.57 -1.45
CA ALA A 341 -15.31 9.55 -2.36
C ALA A 341 -14.39 10.75 -2.11
N ASN A 342 -13.08 10.52 -2.16
CA ASN A 342 -12.09 11.60 -2.23
C ASN A 342 -12.38 12.46 -3.47
N PRO A 343 -12.41 13.81 -3.37
CA PRO A 343 -12.64 14.71 -4.52
C PRO A 343 -11.70 14.51 -5.70
N SER A 344 -10.50 13.98 -5.47
CA SER A 344 -9.53 13.69 -6.54
C SER A 344 -9.68 12.29 -7.15
N LEU A 345 -10.58 11.45 -6.63
CA LEU A 345 -10.80 10.11 -7.15
C LEU A 345 -11.47 10.18 -8.52
N ASP A 346 -10.98 9.39 -9.49
CA ASP A 346 -11.65 9.27 -10.79
C ASP A 346 -13.07 8.72 -10.58
N GLN A 347 -14.05 9.50 -11.03
CA GLN A 347 -15.46 9.15 -10.91
C GLN A 347 -15.78 7.76 -11.49
N LYS A 348 -15.10 7.34 -12.58
CA LYS A 348 -15.30 6.00 -13.16
C LYS A 348 -14.84 4.88 -12.25
N VAL A 349 -13.81 5.11 -11.42
CA VAL A 349 -13.36 4.13 -10.43
C VAL A 349 -14.39 4.03 -9.32
N TYR A 350 -14.88 5.16 -8.82
CA TYR A 350 -15.92 5.20 -7.80
C TYR A 350 -17.23 4.54 -8.27
N ASP A 351 -17.71 4.87 -9.47
CA ASP A 351 -18.92 4.28 -10.06
C ASP A 351 -18.76 2.76 -10.26
N ARG A 352 -17.58 2.30 -10.68
CA ARG A 352 -17.28 0.88 -10.82
C ARG A 352 -17.36 0.15 -9.48
N ILE A 353 -16.77 0.72 -8.43
CA ILE A 353 -16.86 0.16 -7.07
C ILE A 353 -18.31 0.11 -6.63
N LEU A 354 -19.07 1.21 -6.75
CA LEU A 354 -20.49 1.27 -6.38
C LEU A 354 -21.33 0.21 -7.12
N SER A 355 -21.07 -0.02 -8.40
CA SER A 355 -21.80 -1.02 -9.19
C SER A 355 -21.52 -2.47 -8.76
N GLY A 356 -20.35 -2.73 -8.18
CA GLY A 356 -19.92 -4.06 -7.73
C GLY A 356 -20.21 -4.36 -6.27
N ILE A 357 -20.94 -3.49 -5.57
CA ILE A 357 -21.31 -3.71 -4.17
C ILE A 357 -22.34 -4.83 -4.08
N HIS A 358 -22.13 -5.72 -3.12
CA HIS A 358 -23.07 -6.73 -2.70
C HIS A 358 -23.20 -6.69 -1.16
N ILE A 359 -24.43 -6.66 -0.67
CA ILE A 359 -24.74 -6.80 0.76
C ILE A 359 -24.99 -8.28 1.02
N VAL A 360 -24.09 -8.91 1.76
CA VAL A 360 -24.17 -10.32 2.15
C VAL A 360 -25.32 -10.50 3.15
N THR A 361 -26.24 -11.39 2.81
CA THR A 361 -27.40 -11.74 3.64
C THR A 361 -27.28 -13.17 4.17
N GLU A 362 -28.14 -13.56 5.12
CA GLU A 362 -28.18 -14.94 5.63
C GLU A 362 -28.47 -15.97 4.53
N ASP A 363 -29.26 -15.60 3.51
CA ASP A 363 -29.57 -16.46 2.38
C ASP A 363 -28.32 -16.79 1.55
N ASP A 364 -27.41 -15.82 1.38
CA ASP A 364 -26.15 -15.99 0.66
C ASP A 364 -25.16 -16.95 1.39
N GLN A 365 -25.33 -17.16 2.71
CA GLN A 365 -24.51 -18.10 3.50
C GLN A 365 -24.90 -19.56 3.27
N SER A 366 -26.11 -19.84 2.80
CA SER A 366 -26.64 -21.20 2.62
C SER A 366 -26.20 -21.87 1.31
N GLU A 367 -25.74 -21.10 0.31
CA GLU A 367 -25.27 -21.60 -0.99
C GLU A 367 -23.79 -22.06 -0.99
N HIS A 368 -23.08 -21.99 0.13
CA HIS A 368 -21.68 -22.42 0.26
C HIS A 368 -21.49 -23.68 1.14
N THR A 369 -22.58 -24.35 1.51
CA THR A 369 -22.55 -25.58 2.32
C THR A 369 -22.98 -26.87 1.60
N ASP A 370 -23.06 -26.86 0.27
CA ASP A 370 -23.35 -28.07 -0.54
C ASP A 370 -22.15 -28.57 -1.35
#